data_AF-A0A2V8QYN2-F1
#
_entry.id   AF-A0A2V8QYN2-F1
#
_cell.length_a   1.000
_cell.length_b   1.000
_cell.length_c   1.000
_cell.angle_alpha   90.00
_cell.angle_beta   90.00
_cell.angle_gamma   90.00
#
_symmetry.space_group_name_H-M   'P 1'
#
loop_
_entity.id
_entity.type
_entity.pdbx_description
1 polymer ?
#
loop_
_entity_poly.entity_id
_entity_poly.type
_entity_poly.pdbx_seq_one_letter_code
_entity_poly.pdbx_strand_id
1 'polypeptide(L)'
;MKETFRMTLRFHWRLPFGGETSGWARAAQEELTAIGLPDLEAQIHFCRQAEQSGIDSLLTDFGFAKPDPILLSAALGMATERINFIVAYRSGLLSPTTFVQQLNTLSALIGGRFSLNIVAGYSPQEQRSYGDFLSHDERYERTDEFLSVCHAFWKRNGAVNFAGKYYRIENGKLSTPFVSNDRAKPEIFIAGSSPPAQKLALRQGTCWMRLADVPERIRPEALRISRQGIDVGLRLSVIARPTRSRIWTRSKKRKTLSRAPTRVPSRLLTRWLRKSGRRRLSGPARFPTLARPQLLWSARPRKSPIHSWNTVTRAFHNSFFQAGPSSPRWFALAARCYRWSERKKRWRNAPAGGEAPRKIKEVS
;
A
#
# COMPACT_ATOMS: atom_id res chain seq x y z
N MET A 1 -9.01 -2.25 38.45
CA MET A 1 -8.35 -3.13 37.47
C MET A 1 -8.20 -2.37 36.16
N LYS A 2 -6.97 -2.09 35.69
CA LYS A 2 -6.76 -1.52 34.35
C LYS A 2 -6.86 -2.67 33.36
N GLU A 3 -8.00 -2.78 32.70
CA GLU A 3 -8.23 -3.69 31.60
C GLU A 3 -7.13 -3.45 30.55
N THR A 4 -6.19 -4.38 30.48
CA THR A 4 -5.05 -4.27 29.57
C THR A 4 -5.55 -4.72 28.22
N PHE A 5 -6.18 -3.80 27.48
CA PHE A 5 -6.51 -4.01 26.07
C PHE A 5 -5.21 -4.43 25.36
N ARG A 6 -5.09 -5.72 25.06
CA ARG A 6 -3.96 -6.27 24.31
C ARG A 6 -4.20 -5.86 22.86
N MET A 7 -3.86 -4.61 22.54
CA MET A 7 -3.92 -4.08 21.18
C MET A 7 -2.87 -4.81 20.34
N THR A 8 -3.28 -5.89 19.68
CA THR A 8 -2.41 -6.59 18.74
C THR A 8 -2.29 -5.75 17.49
N LEU A 9 -1.13 -5.14 17.28
CA LEU A 9 -0.85 -4.34 16.10
C LEU A 9 -0.79 -5.26 14.88
N ARG A 10 -1.62 -4.99 13.85
CA ARG A 10 -1.58 -5.69 12.56
C ARG A 10 -0.68 -4.95 11.58
N PHE A 11 0.16 -5.70 10.87
CA PHE A 11 1.05 -5.18 9.83
C PHE A 11 0.56 -5.61 8.47
N HIS A 12 0.17 -4.63 7.66
CA HIS A 12 -0.19 -4.84 6.27
C HIS A 12 0.89 -4.24 5.36
N TRP A 13 1.10 -4.87 4.21
CA TRP A 13 2.04 -4.38 3.20
C TRP A 13 1.32 -4.13 1.88
N ARG A 14 1.92 -3.32 1.00
CA ARG A 14 1.40 -3.11 -0.35
C ARG A 14 2.01 -4.13 -1.30
N LEU A 15 1.17 -4.85 -2.04
CA LEU A 15 1.64 -5.81 -3.03
C LEU A 15 2.37 -5.08 -4.17
N PRO A 16 3.61 -5.47 -4.54
CA PRO A 16 4.28 -4.88 -5.69
C PRO A 16 3.55 -5.20 -7.00
N PHE A 17 3.65 -4.30 -7.96
CA PHE A 17 3.07 -4.46 -9.30
C PHE A 17 4.16 -4.90 -10.31
N GLY A 18 3.72 -5.45 -11.45
CA GLY A 18 4.62 -5.92 -12.50
C GLY A 18 5.63 -4.83 -12.90
N GLY A 19 6.92 -5.18 -12.87
CA GLY A 19 8.01 -4.24 -13.18
C GLY A 19 8.47 -3.34 -12.02
N GLU A 20 7.83 -3.37 -10.85
CA GLU A 20 8.32 -2.63 -9.67
C GLU A 20 9.62 -3.27 -9.15
N THR A 21 10.76 -2.59 -9.33
CA THR A 21 12.05 -3.06 -8.80
C THR A 21 12.37 -2.44 -7.43
N SER A 22 13.36 -3.00 -6.74
CA SER A 22 13.71 -2.54 -5.39
C SER A 22 14.08 -1.05 -5.36
N GLY A 23 13.44 -0.29 -4.47
CA GLY A 23 13.80 1.11 -4.22
C GLY A 23 13.11 2.16 -5.08
N TRP A 24 11.95 1.87 -5.65
CA TRP A 24 11.08 2.88 -6.24
C TRP A 24 10.32 3.62 -5.14
N ALA A 25 10.12 4.93 -5.31
CA ALA A 25 9.27 5.73 -4.42
C ALA A 25 7.89 5.87 -5.07
N ARG A 26 6.85 6.19 -4.27
CA ARG A 26 5.50 6.46 -4.79
C ARG A 26 5.49 7.46 -5.96
N ALA A 27 6.36 8.48 -5.94
CA ALA A 27 6.48 9.46 -7.01
C ALA A 27 7.05 8.90 -8.33
N ALA A 28 7.83 7.82 -8.30
CA ALA A 28 8.35 7.16 -9.50
C ALA A 28 7.32 6.19 -10.12
N GLN A 29 6.16 5.99 -9.47
CA GLN A 29 5.11 5.09 -9.97
C GLN A 29 4.29 5.74 -11.09
N GLU A 30 4.21 7.07 -11.17
CA GLU A 30 3.56 7.78 -12.28
C GLU A 30 4.34 7.65 -13.60
N GLU A 31 5.64 7.36 -13.54
CA GLU A 31 6.50 7.11 -14.71
C GLU A 31 6.36 5.67 -15.26
N LEU A 32 5.74 4.76 -14.50
CA LEU A 32 5.40 3.41 -14.95
C LEU A 32 4.05 3.42 -15.66
N THR A 33 3.96 4.17 -16.75
CA THR A 33 2.85 4.10 -17.72
C THR A 33 2.83 2.78 -18.50
N ALA A 34 3.87 1.96 -18.35
CA ALA A 34 4.02 0.68 -19.01
C ALA A 34 3.90 -0.46 -18.00
N ILE A 35 2.89 -1.30 -18.24
CA ILE A 35 2.66 -2.66 -17.74
C ILE A 35 1.73 -2.75 -16.52
N GLY A 36 0.42 -2.79 -16.80
CA GLY A 36 -0.62 -3.30 -15.89
C GLY A 36 -0.75 -4.82 -15.92
N LEU A 37 0.22 -5.54 -16.48
CA LEU A 37 0.23 -7.00 -16.44
C LEU A 37 0.71 -7.49 -15.07
N PRO A 38 0.10 -8.54 -14.51
CA PRO A 38 0.60 -9.17 -13.31
C PRO A 38 1.91 -9.91 -13.60
N ASP A 39 2.87 -9.84 -12.66
CA ASP A 39 4.06 -10.68 -12.63
C ASP A 39 3.85 -11.75 -11.55
N LEU A 40 3.11 -12.79 -11.92
CA LEU A 40 2.62 -13.78 -10.95
C LEU A 40 3.76 -14.51 -10.25
N GLU A 41 4.86 -14.83 -10.93
CA GLU A 41 5.98 -15.53 -10.30
C GLU A 41 6.61 -14.68 -9.19
N ALA A 42 6.96 -13.42 -9.51
CA ALA A 42 7.54 -12.51 -8.53
C ALA A 42 6.55 -12.19 -7.39
N GLN A 43 5.26 -12.03 -7.71
CA GLN A 43 4.23 -11.73 -6.74
C GLN A 43 3.94 -12.91 -5.81
N ILE A 44 3.91 -14.15 -6.31
CA ILE A 44 3.77 -15.36 -5.50
C ILE A 44 4.98 -15.51 -4.57
N HIS A 45 6.19 -15.31 -5.09
CA HIS A 45 7.41 -15.31 -4.27
C HIS A 45 7.31 -14.27 -3.15
N PHE A 46 6.88 -13.04 -3.47
CA PHE A 46 6.68 -11.98 -2.49
C PHE A 46 5.63 -12.37 -1.42
N CYS A 47 4.52 -12.96 -1.83
CA CYS A 47 3.47 -13.38 -0.90
C CYS A 47 4.01 -14.40 0.11
N ARG A 48 4.76 -15.42 -0.33
CA ARG A 48 5.36 -16.42 0.56
C ARG A 48 6.37 -15.80 1.53
N GLN A 49 7.16 -14.83 1.09
CA GLN A 49 8.06 -14.08 1.97
C GLN A 49 7.31 -13.25 3.01
N ALA A 50 6.18 -12.64 2.60
CA ALA A 50 5.32 -11.90 3.51
C ALA A 50 4.73 -12.81 4.61
N GLU A 51 4.30 -14.03 4.25
CA GLU A 51 3.84 -15.04 5.22
C GLU A 51 4.92 -15.42 6.24
N GLN A 52 6.14 -15.66 5.76
CA GLN A 52 7.28 -16.01 6.62
C GLN A 52 7.71 -14.85 7.53
N SER A 53 7.44 -13.61 7.10
CA SER A 53 7.76 -12.39 7.85
C SER A 53 6.68 -11.97 8.85
N GLY A 54 5.55 -12.70 8.92
CA GLY A 54 4.44 -12.37 9.80
C GLY A 54 3.63 -11.15 9.36
N ILE A 55 3.59 -10.82 8.07
CA ILE A 55 2.68 -9.80 7.52
C ILE A 55 1.25 -10.35 7.51
N ASP A 56 0.30 -9.60 8.07
CA ASP A 56 -1.10 -10.01 8.16
C ASP A 56 -1.80 -10.00 6.81
N SER A 57 -1.55 -8.97 5.99
CA SER A 57 -2.23 -8.83 4.71
C SER A 57 -1.47 -8.00 3.66
N LEU A 58 -1.79 -8.25 2.40
CA LEU A 58 -1.26 -7.53 1.25
C LEU A 58 -2.34 -6.71 0.55
N LEU A 59 -2.13 -5.40 0.45
CA LEU A 59 -2.99 -4.49 -0.30
C LEU A 59 -2.75 -4.65 -1.80
N THR A 60 -3.78 -5.11 -2.51
CA THR A 60 -3.85 -5.07 -3.97
C THR A 60 -4.49 -3.75 -4.38
N ASP A 61 -3.66 -2.81 -4.86
CA ASP A 61 -4.13 -1.48 -5.24
C ASP A 61 -5.01 -1.51 -6.50
N PHE A 62 -5.94 -0.55 -6.59
CA PHE A 62 -6.79 -0.32 -7.75
C PHE A 62 -6.26 0.84 -8.62
N GLY A 63 -6.56 0.83 -9.92
CA GLY A 63 -6.38 1.96 -10.84
C GLY A 63 -6.08 1.54 -12.28
N PHE A 64 -6.15 2.47 -13.23
CA PHE A 64 -6.06 2.18 -14.68
C PHE A 64 -4.77 1.48 -15.12
N ALA A 65 -3.67 1.71 -14.40
CA ALA A 65 -2.35 1.12 -14.68
C ALA A 65 -2.10 -0.18 -13.90
N LYS A 66 -3.12 -0.76 -13.25
CA LYS A 66 -2.97 -1.93 -12.37
C LYS A 66 -3.90 -3.08 -12.82
N PRO A 67 -3.53 -4.33 -12.55
CA PRO A 67 -4.45 -5.46 -12.68
C PRO A 67 -5.69 -5.28 -11.81
N ASP A 68 -6.78 -5.95 -12.18
CA ASP A 68 -7.97 -6.02 -11.32
C ASP A 68 -7.64 -6.65 -9.95
N PRO A 69 -7.95 -5.98 -8.83
CA PRO A 69 -7.61 -6.46 -7.50
C PRO A 69 -8.27 -7.79 -7.10
N ILE A 70 -9.51 -8.06 -7.54
CA ILE A 70 -10.25 -9.28 -7.17
C ILE A 70 -9.64 -10.47 -7.90
N LEU A 71 -9.44 -10.35 -9.22
CA LEU A 71 -8.85 -11.40 -10.04
C LEU A 71 -7.39 -11.69 -9.63
N LEU A 72 -6.61 -10.65 -9.36
CA LEU A 72 -5.23 -10.82 -8.88
C LEU A 72 -5.21 -11.53 -7.51
N SER A 73 -6.10 -11.16 -6.60
CA SER A 73 -6.19 -11.80 -5.28
C SER A 73 -6.65 -13.26 -5.38
N ALA A 74 -7.52 -13.60 -6.33
CA ALA A 74 -7.89 -14.99 -6.59
C ALA A 74 -6.67 -15.82 -7.02
N ALA A 75 -5.94 -15.34 -8.03
CA ALA A 75 -4.76 -16.03 -8.55
C ALA A 75 -3.66 -16.22 -7.49
N LEU A 76 -3.34 -15.16 -6.75
CA LEU A 76 -2.31 -15.22 -5.70
C LEU A 76 -2.80 -16.00 -4.47
N GLY A 77 -4.07 -15.87 -4.11
CA GLY A 77 -4.67 -16.58 -3.00
C GLY A 77 -4.65 -18.09 -3.20
N MET A 78 -4.97 -18.58 -4.40
CA MET A 78 -4.86 -20.00 -4.71
C MET A 78 -3.42 -20.55 -4.67
N ALA A 79 -2.41 -19.69 -4.81
CA ALA A 79 -0.99 -20.07 -4.78
C ALA A 79 -0.31 -19.85 -3.41
N THR A 80 -1.08 -19.47 -2.38
CA THR A 80 -0.63 -19.13 -1.02
C THR A 80 -1.51 -19.79 0.03
N GLU A 81 -1.02 -19.88 1.28
CA GLU A 81 -1.68 -20.67 2.32
C GLU A 81 -2.34 -19.81 3.40
N ARG A 82 -1.67 -18.74 3.84
CA ARG A 82 -2.01 -18.00 5.06
C ARG A 82 -2.19 -16.50 4.84
N ILE A 83 -1.49 -15.90 3.88
CA ILE A 83 -1.56 -14.45 3.69
C ILE A 83 -2.98 -14.02 3.33
N ASN A 84 -3.43 -12.90 3.91
CA ASN A 84 -4.69 -12.27 3.53
C ASN A 84 -4.48 -11.18 2.49
N PHE A 85 -5.52 -10.85 1.73
CA PHE A 85 -5.49 -9.75 0.76
C PHE A 85 -6.41 -8.62 1.19
N ILE A 86 -5.93 -7.38 1.16
CA ILE A 86 -6.78 -6.19 1.27
C ILE A 86 -7.11 -5.78 -0.16
N VAL A 87 -8.31 -6.13 -0.62
CA VAL A 87 -8.76 -5.92 -1.99
C VAL A 87 -9.29 -4.50 -2.13
N ALA A 88 -8.56 -3.63 -2.84
CA ALA A 88 -9.04 -2.29 -3.11
C ALA A 88 -10.21 -2.32 -4.12
N TYR A 89 -11.28 -1.62 -3.80
CA TYR A 89 -12.43 -1.50 -4.70
C TYR A 89 -13.06 -0.11 -4.62
N ARG A 90 -13.53 0.36 -5.77
CA ARG A 90 -14.24 1.62 -5.92
C ARG A 90 -15.71 1.35 -6.22
N SER A 91 -16.62 1.87 -5.39
CA SER A 91 -18.06 1.73 -5.58
C SER A 91 -18.51 2.36 -6.91
N GLY A 92 -19.59 1.82 -7.49
CA GLY A 92 -20.20 2.36 -8.72
C GLY A 92 -19.70 1.76 -10.03
N LEU A 93 -18.76 0.81 -10.00
CA LEU A 93 -18.29 0.13 -11.22
C LEU A 93 -19.11 -1.10 -11.58
N LEU A 94 -19.62 -1.81 -10.57
CA LEU A 94 -20.49 -2.96 -10.72
C LEU A 94 -21.75 -2.76 -9.88
N SER A 95 -22.83 -3.46 -10.26
CA SER A 95 -23.98 -3.66 -9.38
C SER A 95 -23.50 -4.27 -8.05
N PRO A 96 -23.99 -3.79 -6.88
CA PRO A 96 -23.65 -4.38 -5.58
C PRO A 96 -23.97 -5.88 -5.52
N THR A 97 -25.01 -6.34 -6.21
CA THR A 97 -25.35 -7.77 -6.29
C THR A 97 -24.24 -8.59 -6.94
N THR A 98 -23.78 -8.17 -8.13
CA THR A 98 -22.69 -8.83 -8.87
C THR A 98 -21.38 -8.75 -8.10
N PHE A 99 -21.10 -7.63 -7.46
CA PHE A 99 -19.92 -7.47 -6.63
C PHE A 99 -19.90 -8.44 -5.45
N VAL A 100 -21.00 -8.56 -4.70
CA VAL A 100 -21.10 -9.54 -3.60
C VAL A 100 -20.95 -10.97 -4.15
N GLN A 101 -21.54 -11.27 -5.30
CA GLN A 101 -21.36 -12.58 -5.94
C GLN A 101 -19.88 -12.89 -6.21
N GLN A 102 -19.13 -11.94 -6.77
CA GLN A 102 -17.69 -12.08 -7.01
C GLN A 102 -16.91 -12.29 -5.70
N LEU A 103 -17.22 -11.53 -4.66
CA LEU A 103 -16.56 -11.64 -3.36
C LEU A 103 -16.88 -12.94 -2.63
N ASN A 104 -18.12 -13.42 -2.72
CA ASN A 104 -18.50 -14.71 -2.16
C ASN A 104 -17.78 -15.85 -2.89
N THR A 105 -17.68 -15.78 -4.23
CA THR A 105 -16.84 -16.72 -5.00
C THR A 105 -15.36 -16.64 -4.58
N LEU A 106 -14.78 -15.44 -4.46
CA LEU A 106 -13.42 -15.27 -3.99
C LEU A 106 -13.23 -15.90 -2.60
N SER A 107 -14.18 -15.67 -1.69
CA SER A 107 -14.13 -16.23 -0.34
C SER A 107 -14.07 -17.76 -0.35
N ALA A 108 -14.84 -18.42 -1.23
CA ALA A 108 -14.78 -19.86 -1.40
C ALA A 108 -13.45 -20.34 -1.99
N LEU A 109 -12.86 -19.60 -2.93
CA LEU A 109 -11.60 -19.97 -3.58
C LEU A 109 -10.38 -19.86 -2.65
N ILE A 110 -10.37 -18.88 -1.74
CA ILE A 110 -9.19 -18.57 -0.91
C ILE A 110 -9.44 -18.75 0.58
N GLY A 111 -10.56 -19.37 0.99
CA GLY A 111 -10.91 -19.62 2.39
C GLY A 111 -11.24 -18.35 3.18
N GLY A 112 -11.81 -17.34 2.52
CA GLY A 112 -12.18 -16.08 3.15
C GLY A 112 -11.00 -15.20 3.54
N ARG A 113 -9.79 -15.48 3.03
CA ARG A 113 -8.54 -14.74 3.31
C ARG A 113 -8.46 -13.38 2.61
N PHE A 114 -9.50 -12.56 2.74
CA PHE A 114 -9.45 -11.18 2.30
C PHE A 114 -10.28 -10.24 3.18
N SER A 115 -9.97 -8.96 3.02
CA SER A 115 -10.70 -7.81 3.53
C SER A 115 -10.85 -6.80 2.38
N LEU A 116 -11.79 -5.87 2.48
CA LEU A 116 -12.03 -4.86 1.44
C LEU A 116 -11.41 -3.52 1.84
N ASN A 117 -10.81 -2.83 0.88
CA ASN A 117 -10.45 -1.42 1.01
C ASN A 117 -11.32 -0.59 0.06
N ILE A 118 -12.38 -0.02 0.60
CA ILE A 118 -13.36 0.75 -0.16
C ILE A 118 -12.86 2.19 -0.30
N VAL A 119 -12.79 2.65 -1.55
CA VAL A 119 -12.38 4.01 -1.90
C VAL A 119 -13.48 4.69 -2.71
N ALA A 120 -13.80 5.94 -2.38
CA ALA A 120 -14.77 6.74 -3.16
C ALA A 120 -14.15 7.39 -4.41
N GLY A 121 -12.84 7.27 -4.62
CA GLY A 121 -12.12 7.84 -5.77
C GLY A 121 -11.47 9.21 -5.47
N TYR A 122 -10.18 9.33 -5.79
CA TYR A 122 -9.35 10.51 -5.51
C TYR A 122 -9.11 11.41 -6.73
N SER A 123 -8.86 10.84 -7.92
CA SER A 123 -8.55 11.60 -9.14
C SER A 123 -9.80 11.78 -10.01
N PRO A 124 -10.33 13.02 -10.17
CA PRO A 124 -11.49 13.25 -11.04
C PRO A 124 -11.28 12.81 -12.49
N GLN A 125 -10.05 12.90 -13.00
CA GLN A 125 -9.73 12.46 -14.35
C GLN A 125 -9.87 10.94 -14.49
N GLU A 126 -9.32 10.17 -13.54
CA GLU A 126 -9.46 8.71 -13.52
C GLU A 126 -10.91 8.29 -13.21
N GLN A 127 -11.68 9.04 -12.39
CA GLN A 127 -13.11 8.75 -12.21
C GLN A 127 -13.84 8.83 -13.56
N ARG A 128 -13.66 9.94 -14.29
CA ARG A 128 -14.32 10.16 -15.58
C ARG A 128 -13.89 9.15 -16.65
N SER A 129 -12.64 8.69 -16.65
CA SER A 129 -12.20 7.66 -17.61
C SER A 129 -12.87 6.31 -17.40
N TYR A 130 -13.42 6.05 -16.21
CA TYR A 130 -14.26 4.89 -15.91
C TYR A 130 -15.76 5.19 -16.00
N GLY A 131 -16.14 6.35 -16.54
CA GLY A 131 -17.55 6.73 -16.72
C GLY A 131 -18.23 7.28 -15.46
N ASP A 132 -17.49 7.58 -14.39
CA ASP A 132 -18.06 8.12 -13.16
C ASP A 132 -17.92 9.65 -13.09
N PHE A 133 -19.05 10.35 -13.18
CA PHE A 133 -19.13 11.82 -13.22
C PHE A 133 -19.66 12.45 -11.92
N LEU A 134 -19.96 11.64 -10.90
CA LEU A 134 -20.49 12.15 -9.63
C LEU A 134 -19.49 13.07 -8.92
N SER A 135 -20.02 14.05 -8.18
CA SER A 135 -19.24 14.91 -7.28
C SER A 135 -18.59 14.11 -6.14
N HIS A 136 -17.69 14.75 -5.39
CA HIS A 136 -17.01 14.08 -4.28
C HIS A 136 -17.99 13.49 -3.25
N ASP A 137 -18.98 14.28 -2.85
CA ASP A 137 -19.93 13.91 -1.79
C ASP A 137 -20.93 12.86 -2.29
N GLU A 138 -21.45 13.02 -3.51
CA GLU A 138 -22.33 12.03 -4.14
C GLU A 138 -21.67 10.65 -4.26
N ARG A 139 -20.35 10.59 -4.44
CA ARG A 139 -19.63 9.29 -4.43
C ARG A 139 -19.64 8.64 -3.05
N TYR A 140 -19.60 9.40 -1.96
CA TYR A 140 -19.77 8.84 -0.62
C TYR A 140 -21.21 8.43 -0.34
N GLU A 141 -22.20 9.20 -0.78
CA GLU A 141 -23.63 8.81 -0.71
C GLU A 141 -23.87 7.48 -1.45
N ARG A 142 -23.40 7.37 -2.70
CA ARG A 142 -23.44 6.12 -3.46
C ARG A 142 -22.73 4.98 -2.74
N THR A 143 -21.60 5.25 -2.11
CA THR A 143 -20.84 4.20 -1.39
C THR A 143 -21.60 3.71 -0.15
N ASP A 144 -22.31 4.58 0.57
CA ASP A 144 -23.15 4.18 1.71
C ASP A 144 -24.29 3.25 1.26
N GLU A 145 -24.99 3.59 0.17
CA GLU A 145 -26.03 2.72 -0.40
C GLU A 145 -25.44 1.40 -0.91
N PHE A 146 -24.31 1.46 -1.63
CA PHE A 146 -23.61 0.29 -2.15
C PHE A 146 -23.29 -0.71 -1.03
N LEU A 147 -22.68 -0.23 0.07
CA LEU A 147 -22.33 -1.07 1.20
C LEU A 147 -23.56 -1.55 1.97
N SER A 148 -24.62 -0.75 2.04
CA SER A 148 -25.89 -1.16 2.64
C SER A 148 -26.50 -2.37 1.91
N VAL A 149 -26.50 -2.34 0.56
CA VAL A 149 -26.93 -3.49 -0.25
C VAL A 149 -25.99 -4.68 -0.06
N CYS A 150 -24.67 -4.47 -0.04
CA CYS A 150 -23.71 -5.55 0.17
C CYS A 150 -23.92 -6.25 1.53
N HIS A 151 -24.10 -5.47 2.60
CA HIS A 151 -24.42 -5.99 3.93
C HIS A 151 -25.75 -6.74 3.97
N ALA A 152 -26.77 -6.30 3.23
CA ALA A 152 -28.03 -7.02 3.14
C ALA A 152 -27.84 -8.43 2.55
N PHE A 153 -27.05 -8.56 1.49
CA PHE A 153 -26.74 -9.89 0.92
C PHE A 153 -25.94 -10.77 1.89
N TRP A 154 -24.92 -10.23 2.58
CA TRP A 154 -24.13 -11.02 3.54
C TRP A 154 -24.90 -11.45 4.79
N LYS A 155 -25.98 -10.74 5.17
CA LYS A 155 -26.87 -11.18 6.26
C LYS A 155 -27.61 -12.48 5.95
N ARG A 156 -27.82 -12.80 4.66
CA ARG A 156 -28.54 -14.00 4.18
C ARG A 156 -29.97 -14.18 4.71
N ASN A 157 -30.68 -13.08 4.98
CA ASN A 157 -32.04 -13.09 5.52
C ASN A 157 -33.13 -13.20 4.42
N GLY A 158 -32.88 -13.97 3.36
CA GLY A 158 -33.80 -14.12 2.22
C GLY A 158 -33.52 -13.13 1.08
N ALA A 159 -34.56 -12.76 0.33
CA ALA A 159 -34.44 -11.88 -0.83
C ALA A 159 -34.14 -10.43 -0.40
N VAL A 160 -33.20 -9.79 -1.09
CA VAL A 160 -32.83 -8.40 -0.85
C VAL A 160 -33.69 -7.49 -1.73
N ASN A 161 -34.40 -6.56 -1.09
CA ASN A 161 -35.07 -5.45 -1.74
C ASN A 161 -34.44 -4.15 -1.25
N PHE A 162 -34.11 -3.24 -2.16
CA PHE A 162 -33.50 -1.96 -1.84
C PHE A 162 -33.96 -0.91 -2.87
N ALA A 163 -34.34 0.27 -2.40
CA ALA A 163 -34.74 1.39 -3.26
C ALA A 163 -34.10 2.67 -2.71
N GLY A 164 -32.93 3.01 -3.25
CA GLY A 164 -32.19 4.24 -2.93
C GLY A 164 -32.05 5.15 -4.14
N LYS A 165 -31.28 6.23 -3.97
CA LYS A 165 -30.97 7.21 -5.00
C LYS A 165 -30.09 6.61 -6.11
N TYR A 166 -29.17 5.70 -5.75
CA TYR A 166 -28.17 5.17 -6.68
C TYR A 166 -28.41 3.71 -7.06
N TYR A 167 -29.09 2.94 -6.20
CA TYR A 167 -29.34 1.53 -6.46
C TYR A 167 -30.81 1.17 -6.22
N ARG A 168 -31.35 0.33 -7.10
CA ARG A 168 -32.64 -0.34 -6.93
C ARG A 168 -32.44 -1.83 -7.16
N ILE A 169 -32.76 -2.63 -6.14
CA ILE A 169 -32.68 -4.08 -6.16
C ILE A 169 -34.06 -4.62 -5.81
N GLU A 170 -34.58 -5.52 -6.64
CA GLU A 170 -35.87 -6.16 -6.43
C GLU A 170 -35.66 -7.67 -6.41
N ASN A 171 -36.14 -8.33 -5.35
CA ASN A 171 -36.06 -9.77 -5.14
C ASN A 171 -34.65 -10.36 -5.38
N GLY A 172 -33.60 -9.61 -5.03
CA GLY A 172 -32.22 -10.02 -5.23
C GLY A 172 -31.87 -11.26 -4.40
N LYS A 173 -31.30 -12.29 -5.03
CA LYS A 173 -30.91 -13.53 -4.35
C LYS A 173 -29.52 -13.97 -4.81
N LEU A 174 -28.72 -14.46 -3.87
CA LEU A 174 -27.44 -15.10 -4.14
C LEU A 174 -27.38 -16.44 -3.40
N SER A 175 -27.20 -17.53 -4.16
CA SER A 175 -27.04 -18.86 -3.58
C SER A 175 -25.63 -19.13 -3.08
N THR A 176 -24.63 -18.45 -3.64
CA THR A 176 -23.22 -18.56 -3.23
C THR A 176 -23.01 -17.79 -1.91
N PRO A 177 -22.69 -18.45 -0.79
CA PRO A 177 -22.47 -17.77 0.47
C PRO A 177 -21.05 -17.19 0.57
N PHE A 178 -20.85 -16.28 1.53
CA PHE A 178 -19.50 -15.93 1.97
C PHE A 178 -18.94 -17.09 2.81
N VAL A 179 -17.75 -17.57 2.47
CA VAL A 179 -17.06 -18.71 3.10
C VAL A 179 -15.82 -18.21 3.81
N SER A 180 -15.78 -18.37 5.12
CA SER A 180 -14.63 -18.06 5.98
C SER A 180 -14.77 -18.84 7.30
N ASN A 181 -13.65 -19.06 7.99
CA ASN A 181 -13.64 -19.86 9.23
C ASN A 181 -14.28 -19.12 10.41
N ASP A 182 -14.20 -17.80 10.45
CA ASP A 182 -14.50 -16.99 11.64
C ASP A 182 -15.38 -15.76 11.32
N ARG A 183 -15.74 -15.54 10.06
CA ARG A 183 -16.46 -14.34 9.61
C ARG A 183 -17.61 -14.64 8.66
N ALA A 184 -18.74 -13.95 8.84
CA ALA A 184 -19.87 -14.01 7.92
C ALA A 184 -19.79 -13.00 6.75
N LYS A 185 -18.81 -12.09 6.79
CA LYS A 185 -18.57 -11.03 5.79
C LYS A 185 -17.11 -10.56 5.85
N PRO A 186 -16.56 -9.92 4.81
CA PRO A 186 -15.21 -9.37 4.89
C PRO A 186 -15.15 -8.19 5.86
N GLU A 187 -13.97 -7.95 6.43
CA GLU A 187 -13.65 -6.65 7.05
C GLU A 187 -13.67 -5.55 5.97
N ILE A 188 -14.01 -4.34 6.38
CA ILE A 188 -14.16 -3.20 5.48
C ILE A 188 -13.31 -2.03 6.00
N PHE A 189 -12.22 -1.79 5.29
CA PHE A 189 -11.37 -0.62 5.44
C PHE A 189 -11.99 0.51 4.61
N ILE A 190 -12.31 1.63 5.25
CA ILE A 190 -12.72 2.85 4.55
C ILE A 190 -11.53 3.79 4.53
N ALA A 191 -11.01 4.08 3.35
CA ALA A 191 -9.87 4.97 3.20
C ALA A 191 -10.29 6.41 2.87
N GLY A 192 -9.71 7.37 3.58
CA GLY A 192 -9.92 8.79 3.32
C GLY A 192 -9.89 9.63 4.57
N SER A 193 -9.40 10.87 4.47
CA SER A 193 -9.33 11.78 5.62
C SER A 193 -10.48 12.79 5.67
N SER A 194 -11.34 12.85 4.65
CA SER A 194 -12.44 13.82 4.59
C SER A 194 -13.53 13.50 5.62
N PRO A 195 -14.31 14.50 6.08
CA PRO A 195 -15.43 14.25 7.00
C PRO A 195 -16.45 13.21 6.49
N PRO A 196 -16.84 13.19 5.20
CA PRO A 196 -17.68 12.11 4.66
C PRO A 196 -17.05 10.72 4.76
N ALA A 197 -15.73 10.60 4.54
CA ALA A 197 -15.02 9.34 4.67
C ALA A 197 -15.04 8.81 6.11
N GLN A 198 -14.82 9.69 7.08
CA GLN A 198 -14.86 9.34 8.50
C GLN A 198 -16.28 8.92 8.93
N LYS A 199 -17.32 9.64 8.45
CA LYS A 199 -18.72 9.28 8.70
C LYS A 199 -19.08 7.91 8.11
N LEU A 200 -18.64 7.64 6.88
CA LEU A 200 -18.84 6.34 6.24
C LEU A 200 -18.09 5.23 6.98
N ALA A 201 -16.85 5.48 7.42
CA ALA A 201 -16.06 4.52 8.21
C ALA A 201 -16.77 4.11 9.50
N LEU A 202 -17.33 5.07 10.24
CA LEU A 202 -18.09 4.81 11.45
C LEU A 202 -19.40 4.05 11.21
N ARG A 203 -20.06 4.28 10.07
CA ARG A 203 -21.34 3.65 9.73
C ARG A 203 -21.20 2.23 9.19
N GLN A 204 -20.23 2.00 8.30
CA GLN A 204 -20.15 0.79 7.47
C GLN A 204 -18.77 0.08 7.56
N GLY A 205 -17.77 0.73 8.14
CA GLY A 205 -16.40 0.22 8.20
C GLY A 205 -16.12 -0.61 9.45
N THR A 206 -15.15 -1.50 9.35
CA THR A 206 -14.48 -2.12 10.51
C THR A 206 -13.18 -1.39 10.85
N CYS A 207 -12.60 -0.68 9.88
CA CYS A 207 -11.36 0.08 10.04
C CYS A 207 -11.41 1.40 9.26
N TRP A 208 -11.03 2.50 9.89
CA TRP A 208 -10.75 3.76 9.22
C TRP A 208 -9.27 3.83 8.83
N MET A 209 -8.97 3.87 7.54
CA MET A 209 -7.61 3.96 7.03
C MET A 209 -7.25 5.37 6.55
N ARG A 210 -6.12 5.90 7.03
CA ARG A 210 -5.62 7.22 6.64
C ARG A 210 -4.13 7.21 6.32
N LEU A 211 -3.68 8.25 5.63
CA LEU A 211 -2.25 8.53 5.56
C LEU A 211 -1.73 8.93 6.95
N ALA A 212 -0.53 8.48 7.27
CA ALA A 212 0.17 8.89 8.47
C ALA A 212 0.57 10.38 8.40
N ASP A 213 0.58 11.01 9.56
CA ASP A 213 1.09 12.35 9.86
C ASP A 213 1.89 12.27 11.18
N VAL A 214 2.28 13.40 11.75
CA VAL A 214 2.91 13.47 13.06
C VAL A 214 1.92 13.00 14.16
N PRO A 215 2.39 12.27 15.19
CA PRO A 215 1.51 11.66 16.20
C PRO A 215 0.55 12.64 16.88
N GLU A 216 0.97 13.89 17.08
CA GLU A 216 0.19 14.94 17.74
C GLU A 216 -1.06 15.31 16.93
N ARG A 217 -1.00 15.23 15.59
CA ARG A 217 -2.13 15.51 14.70
C ARG A 217 -3.07 14.31 14.53
N ILE A 218 -2.52 13.09 14.56
CA ILE A 218 -3.33 11.87 14.39
C ILE A 218 -4.10 11.54 15.67
N ARG A 219 -3.44 11.67 16.83
CA ARG A 219 -3.93 11.14 18.10
C ARG A 219 -5.37 11.57 18.43
N PRO A 220 -5.78 12.85 18.32
CA PRO A 220 -7.14 13.26 18.68
C PRO A 220 -8.20 12.55 17.82
N GLU A 221 -8.00 12.53 16.50
CA GLU A 221 -8.95 11.91 15.56
C GLU A 221 -8.97 10.39 15.70
N ALA A 222 -7.80 9.76 15.79
CA ALA A 222 -7.69 8.31 15.94
C ALA A 222 -8.33 7.82 17.24
N LEU A 223 -8.15 8.54 18.36
CA LEU A 223 -8.80 8.19 19.62
C LEU A 223 -10.32 8.40 19.55
N ARG A 224 -10.79 9.48 18.90
CA ARG A 224 -12.23 9.74 18.73
C ARG A 224 -12.91 8.63 17.94
N ILE A 225 -12.26 8.13 16.88
CA ILE A 225 -12.78 7.05 16.04
C ILE A 225 -12.67 5.70 16.75
N SER A 226 -11.51 5.38 17.33
CA SER A 226 -11.29 4.10 18.01
C SER A 226 -12.22 3.89 19.21
N ARG A 227 -12.57 4.96 19.94
CA ARG A 227 -13.56 4.90 21.04
C ARG A 227 -14.97 4.56 20.59
N GLN A 228 -15.27 4.65 19.29
CA GLN A 228 -16.56 4.24 18.71
C GLN A 228 -16.54 2.78 18.24
N GLY A 229 -15.47 2.02 18.54
CA GLY A 229 -15.42 0.58 18.32
C GLY A 229 -14.93 0.15 16.93
N ILE A 230 -14.33 1.05 16.14
CA ILE A 230 -13.69 0.69 14.86
C ILE A 230 -12.17 0.88 14.92
N ASP A 231 -11.44 0.04 14.18
CA ASP A 231 -9.98 0.11 14.09
C ASP A 231 -9.51 1.38 13.38
N VAL A 232 -8.26 1.78 13.62
CA VAL A 232 -7.60 2.88 12.91
C VAL A 232 -6.31 2.38 12.26
N GLY A 233 -6.28 2.41 10.92
CA GLY A 233 -5.14 2.02 10.10
C GLY A 233 -4.32 3.22 9.62
N LEU A 234 -3.00 3.12 9.70
CA LEU A 234 -2.07 4.14 9.22
C LEU A 234 -1.26 3.64 8.02
N ARG A 235 -1.40 4.32 6.88
CA ARG A 235 -0.57 4.08 5.69
C ARG A 235 0.68 4.96 5.73
N LEU A 236 1.85 4.35 5.73
CA LEU A 236 3.15 5.02 5.76
C LEU A 236 4.22 4.25 4.99
N SER A 237 5.33 4.91 4.68
CA SER A 237 6.51 4.29 4.06
C SER A 237 7.59 4.09 5.10
N VAL A 238 8.15 2.89 5.18
CA VAL A 238 9.24 2.55 6.11
C VAL A 238 10.58 2.52 5.38
N ILE A 239 11.58 3.22 5.93
CA ILE A 239 12.99 3.07 5.55
C ILE A 239 13.76 2.63 6.80
N ALA A 240 13.84 1.32 7.02
CA ALA A 240 14.60 0.75 8.12
C ALA A 240 16.06 0.52 7.71
N ARG A 241 17.02 0.96 8.53
CA ARG A 241 18.45 0.72 8.35
C ARG A 241 19.09 0.42 9.72
N PRO A 242 20.18 -0.37 9.77
CA PRO A 242 20.87 -0.66 11.03
C PRO A 242 21.31 0.60 11.78
N THR A 243 21.66 1.67 11.06
CA THR A 243 22.06 2.95 11.64
C THR A 243 21.40 4.14 10.96
N ARG A 244 21.15 5.20 11.74
CA ARG A 244 20.50 6.43 11.27
C ARG A 244 21.31 7.16 10.19
N SER A 245 22.64 7.10 10.27
CA SER A 245 23.54 7.72 9.27
C SER A 245 23.34 7.13 7.87
N ARG A 246 23.00 5.84 7.77
CA ARG A 246 22.77 5.15 6.48
C ARG A 246 21.42 5.45 5.82
N ILE A 247 20.50 6.16 6.49
CA ILE A 247 19.22 6.58 5.92
C ILE A 247 19.44 7.69 4.86
N TRP A 248 20.33 8.64 5.15
CA TRP A 248 20.48 9.87 4.38
C TRP A 248 21.26 9.72 3.07
N THR A 249 22.16 8.74 2.99
CA THR A 249 23.01 8.51 1.81
C THR A 249 22.20 8.16 0.56
N ARG A 250 21.02 7.52 0.72
CA ARG A 250 20.12 7.19 -0.40
C ARG A 250 19.02 8.24 -0.63
N SER A 251 18.55 8.91 0.43
CA SER A 251 17.56 10.00 0.29
C SER A 251 18.11 11.24 -0.43
N LYS A 252 19.40 11.56 -0.29
CA LYS A 252 20.04 12.67 -1.02
C LYS A 252 20.23 12.39 -2.51
N LYS A 253 20.62 11.16 -2.90
CA LYS A 253 20.69 10.75 -4.32
C LYS A 253 19.33 10.81 -5.04
N ARG A 254 18.22 10.74 -4.30
CA ARG A 254 16.85 10.77 -4.87
C ARG A 254 16.33 12.17 -5.21
N LYS A 255 16.68 13.22 -4.44
CA LYS A 255 16.24 14.60 -4.75
C LYS A 255 16.87 15.15 -6.04
N THR A 256 18.02 14.62 -6.45
CA THR A 256 18.72 15.02 -7.68
C THR A 256 18.16 14.35 -8.93
N LEU A 257 17.70 13.08 -8.86
CA LEU A 257 17.05 12.44 -10.01
C LEU A 257 15.66 13.01 -10.33
N SER A 258 14.89 13.45 -9.33
CA SER A 258 13.56 14.05 -9.55
C SER A 258 13.58 15.50 -10.05
N ARG A 259 14.76 16.10 -10.28
CA ARG A 259 14.93 17.48 -10.80
C ARG A 259 15.48 17.53 -12.22
N ALA A 260 15.71 16.39 -12.87
CA ALA A 260 16.07 16.36 -14.27
C ALA A 260 14.84 16.75 -15.11
N PRO A 261 14.90 17.79 -15.97
CA PRO A 261 13.76 18.18 -16.79
C PRO A 261 13.46 17.09 -17.81
N THR A 262 12.27 16.49 -17.74
CA THR A 262 11.69 15.63 -18.77
C THR A 262 11.30 16.45 -19.99
N ARG A 263 12.29 16.87 -20.78
CA ARG A 263 12.08 17.22 -22.19
C ARG A 263 12.42 16.00 -23.03
N VAL A 264 11.42 15.24 -23.44
CA VAL A 264 11.55 14.37 -24.62
C VAL A 264 11.64 15.30 -25.83
N PRO A 265 12.74 15.32 -26.61
CA PRO A 265 12.79 16.13 -27.82
C PRO A 265 11.79 15.55 -28.83
N SER A 266 10.78 16.34 -29.19
CA SER A 266 9.72 16.03 -30.15
C SER A 266 10.20 15.71 -31.59
N ARG A 267 11.51 15.60 -31.83
CA ARG A 267 12.11 15.34 -33.14
C ARG A 267 12.31 13.86 -33.48
N LEU A 268 12.18 12.94 -32.52
CA LEU A 268 12.38 11.50 -32.78
C LEU A 268 11.09 10.75 -33.17
N LEU A 269 9.92 11.24 -32.77
CA LEU A 269 8.63 10.61 -33.11
C LEU A 269 8.25 10.84 -34.60
N THR A 270 8.60 12.00 -35.16
CA THR A 270 8.28 12.38 -36.55
C THR A 270 9.13 11.67 -37.59
N ARG A 271 10.30 11.12 -37.20
CA ARG A 271 11.22 10.43 -38.11
C ARG A 271 10.86 8.96 -38.32
N TRP A 272 10.11 8.35 -37.39
CA TRP A 272 9.63 6.98 -37.51
C TRP A 272 8.34 6.91 -38.36
N LEU A 273 7.39 7.81 -38.13
CA LEU A 273 6.11 7.85 -38.86
C LEU A 273 6.23 8.19 -40.35
N ARG A 274 7.35 8.80 -40.79
CA ARG A 274 7.56 9.18 -42.20
C ARG A 274 8.19 8.08 -43.06
N LYS A 275 8.65 6.96 -42.48
CA LYS A 275 9.35 5.88 -43.21
C LYS A 275 8.50 4.64 -43.53
N SER A 276 7.27 4.56 -43.03
CA SER A 276 6.43 3.34 -43.17
C SER A 276 5.28 3.48 -44.18
N GLY A 277 5.17 4.61 -44.88
CA GLY A 277 4.15 4.83 -45.90
C GLY A 277 4.63 4.40 -47.29
N ARG A 278 4.40 3.13 -47.65
CA ARG A 278 4.25 2.53 -49.01
C ARG A 278 4.93 1.17 -49.10
N ARG A 279 4.16 0.08 -48.99
CA ARG A 279 4.21 -1.07 -49.90
C ARG A 279 3.02 -2.00 -49.65
N ARG A 280 2.40 -2.41 -50.77
CA ARG A 280 1.19 -3.26 -50.87
C ARG A 280 1.44 -4.69 -50.37
N LEU A 281 0.34 -5.33 -49.99
CA LEU A 281 0.18 -6.74 -49.62
C LEU A 281 0.41 -7.69 -50.82
N SER A 282 1.17 -8.77 -50.60
CA SER A 282 0.94 -10.10 -51.21
C SER A 282 1.83 -11.19 -50.57
N GLY A 283 1.23 -12.32 -50.17
CA GLY A 283 1.90 -13.63 -49.96
C GLY A 283 2.29 -14.02 -48.51
N PRO A 284 2.15 -15.31 -48.11
CA PRO A 284 2.37 -15.76 -46.74
C PRO A 284 3.85 -16.04 -46.49
N ALA A 285 4.43 -15.45 -45.43
CA ALA A 285 5.84 -15.65 -45.09
C ALA A 285 6.01 -16.14 -43.65
N ARG A 286 6.72 -17.27 -43.57
CA ARG A 286 7.24 -17.99 -42.41
C ARG A 286 7.90 -17.07 -41.38
N PHE A 287 7.72 -17.38 -40.10
CA PHE A 287 8.48 -16.80 -38.99
C PHE A 287 9.96 -17.22 -39.07
N PRO A 288 10.93 -16.28 -39.03
CA PRO A 288 12.30 -16.62 -38.75
C PRO A 288 12.58 -16.56 -37.24
N THR A 289 12.96 -17.70 -36.69
CA THR A 289 13.89 -17.80 -35.55
C THR A 289 15.18 -17.03 -35.84
N LEU A 290 15.64 -16.19 -34.90
CA LEU A 290 17.01 -15.65 -34.70
C LEU A 290 16.88 -14.65 -33.52
N ALA A 291 17.75 -14.51 -32.52
CA ALA A 291 19.05 -15.10 -32.22
C ALA A 291 19.36 -14.84 -30.73
N ARG A 292 20.11 -15.75 -30.09
CA ARG A 292 20.97 -15.41 -28.93
C ARG A 292 22.14 -14.56 -29.44
N PRO A 293 22.59 -13.54 -28.68
CA PRO A 293 23.98 -13.55 -28.16
C PRO A 293 24.08 -12.79 -26.80
N GLN A 294 25.13 -12.79 -25.97
CA GLN A 294 26.46 -13.40 -25.88
C GLN A 294 26.97 -13.04 -24.46
N LEU A 295 27.71 -13.94 -23.82
CA LEU A 295 28.63 -13.63 -22.72
C LEU A 295 29.96 -13.14 -23.32
N LEU A 296 30.58 -12.10 -22.76
CA LEU A 296 32.04 -11.89 -22.81
C LEU A 296 32.53 -11.07 -21.59
N TRP A 297 33.75 -11.35 -21.11
CA TRP A 297 34.33 -10.95 -19.83
C TRP A 297 35.58 -10.05 -19.98
N SER A 298 36.11 -9.59 -18.84
CA SER A 298 37.42 -8.92 -18.54
C SER A 298 37.45 -7.38 -18.61
N ALA A 299 38.14 -6.63 -17.72
CA ALA A 299 39.37 -6.90 -16.97
C ALA A 299 39.46 -6.24 -15.56
N ARG A 300 40.38 -6.76 -14.72
CA ARG A 300 40.89 -6.19 -13.44
C ARG A 300 42.30 -5.58 -13.62
N PRO A 301 42.80 -4.75 -12.67
CA PRO A 301 43.80 -5.24 -11.67
C PRO A 301 43.48 -4.77 -10.21
N ARG A 302 43.54 -5.63 -9.16
CA ARG A 302 44.64 -5.91 -8.16
C ARG A 302 44.93 -4.72 -7.20
N LYS A 303 45.03 -4.81 -5.86
CA LYS A 303 45.49 -5.82 -4.86
C LYS A 303 44.75 -5.74 -3.50
N SER A 304 44.89 -6.80 -2.71
CA SER A 304 44.31 -7.27 -1.41
C SER A 304 44.86 -6.55 -0.14
N PRO A 305 44.70 -7.04 1.14
CA PRO A 305 43.93 -8.19 1.72
C PRO A 305 43.22 -7.96 3.10
N ILE A 306 42.53 -9.00 3.62
CA ILE A 306 42.48 -9.49 5.04
C ILE A 306 41.07 -9.91 5.56
N HIS A 307 40.90 -11.24 5.66
CA HIS A 307 40.36 -12.14 6.71
C HIS A 307 39.06 -11.87 7.53
N SER A 308 38.24 -12.95 7.53
CA SER A 308 37.34 -13.52 8.56
C SER A 308 36.24 -12.69 9.22
N TRP A 309 34.98 -12.95 8.86
CA TRP A 309 33.78 -12.52 9.61
C TRP A 309 32.67 -13.59 9.64
N ASN A 310 33.01 -14.85 9.99
CA ASN A 310 32.01 -15.92 10.16
C ASN A 310 31.62 -16.23 11.61
N THR A 311 32.12 -15.50 12.61
CA THR A 311 31.81 -15.80 14.03
C THR A 311 30.92 -14.76 14.72
N VAL A 312 30.87 -13.51 14.23
CA VAL A 312 30.08 -12.44 14.87
C VAL A 312 28.62 -12.39 14.39
N THR A 313 28.33 -12.95 13.21
CA THR A 313 26.98 -13.00 12.63
C THR A 313 26.06 -13.98 13.36
N ARG A 314 26.59 -15.04 13.99
CA ARG A 314 25.79 -15.99 14.78
C ARG A 314 25.41 -15.47 16.18
N ALA A 315 26.28 -14.69 16.82
CA ALA A 315 25.98 -14.12 18.14
C ALA A 315 24.97 -12.96 18.08
N PHE A 316 24.94 -12.19 16.99
CA PHE A 316 23.99 -11.07 16.82
C PHE A 316 22.57 -11.53 16.47
N HIS A 317 22.42 -12.66 15.79
CA HIS A 317 21.10 -13.20 15.41
C HIS A 317 20.32 -13.72 16.63
N ASN A 318 21.02 -14.31 17.61
CA ASN A 318 20.38 -14.88 18.79
C ASN A 318 19.92 -13.83 19.83
N SER A 319 20.61 -12.70 19.95
CA SER A 319 20.26 -11.66 20.94
C SER A 319 19.17 -10.69 20.47
N PHE A 320 18.94 -10.56 19.16
CA PHE A 320 17.93 -9.65 18.61
C PHE A 320 16.51 -10.23 18.65
N PHE A 321 16.39 -11.56 18.67
CA PHE A 321 15.09 -12.27 18.71
C PHE A 321 14.63 -12.69 20.11
N GLN A 322 15.49 -12.64 21.13
CA GLN A 322 15.10 -13.04 22.50
C GLN A 322 14.50 -11.92 23.37
N ALA A 323 14.56 -10.64 22.95
CA ALA A 323 13.98 -9.54 23.71
C ALA A 323 12.62 -9.12 23.14
N GLY A 324 11.54 -9.68 23.70
CA GLY A 324 10.18 -9.32 23.35
C GLY A 324 9.86 -7.81 23.54
N PRO A 325 8.76 -7.31 22.91
CA PRO A 325 8.42 -5.89 22.80
C PRO A 325 8.07 -5.17 24.12
N SER A 326 8.16 -5.85 25.26
CA SER A 326 7.89 -5.33 26.60
C SER A 326 9.14 -4.98 27.42
N SER A 327 10.36 -5.06 26.85
CA SER A 327 11.55 -4.73 27.64
C SER A 327 11.72 -3.20 27.89
N PRO A 328 12.08 -2.77 29.12
CA PRO A 328 12.35 -1.36 29.45
C PRO A 328 13.40 -0.68 28.56
N ARG A 329 14.26 -1.47 27.90
CA ARG A 329 15.29 -0.99 26.96
C ARG A 329 14.70 -0.38 25.68
N TRP A 330 13.52 -0.82 25.23
CA TRP A 330 12.82 -0.25 24.07
C TRP A 330 12.28 1.17 24.36
N PHE A 331 11.63 1.37 25.51
CA PHE A 331 11.13 2.68 25.92
C PHE A 331 12.25 3.68 26.21
N ALA A 332 13.37 3.22 26.77
CA ALA A 332 14.55 4.05 27.01
C ALA A 332 15.15 4.59 25.69
N LEU A 333 15.12 3.81 24.60
CA LEU A 333 15.64 4.20 23.29
C LEU A 333 14.72 5.22 22.59
N ALA A 334 13.41 5.01 22.65
CA ALA A 334 12.41 5.94 22.11
C ALA A 334 12.42 7.30 22.85
N ALA A 335 12.50 7.28 24.19
CA ALA A 335 12.53 8.51 25.00
C ALA A 335 13.84 9.30 24.88
N ARG A 336 14.99 8.64 24.63
CA ARG A 336 16.27 9.31 24.33
C ARG A 336 16.26 9.98 22.95
N CYS A 337 15.63 9.35 21.95
CA CYS A 337 15.46 9.93 20.63
C CYS A 337 14.58 11.20 20.64
N TYR A 338 13.55 11.24 21.49
CA TYR A 338 12.64 12.37 21.62
C TYR A 338 13.26 13.58 22.37
N ARG A 339 13.91 13.35 23.52
CA ARG A 339 14.55 14.44 24.31
C ARG A 339 15.68 15.16 23.56
N TRP A 340 16.33 14.51 22.60
CA TRP A 340 17.36 15.14 21.77
C TRP A 340 16.77 16.03 20.65
N SER A 341 15.57 15.70 20.16
CA SER A 341 14.83 16.52 19.18
C SER A 341 14.45 17.88 19.76
N GLU A 342 14.00 17.91 21.01
CA GLU A 342 13.66 19.13 21.77
C GLU A 342 14.87 20.06 21.97
N ARG A 343 16.03 19.51 22.35
CA ARG A 343 17.27 20.31 22.45
C ARG A 343 17.65 20.98 21.13
N LYS A 344 17.34 20.38 19.97
CA LYS A 344 17.67 20.95 18.65
C LYS A 344 16.73 22.07 18.19
N LYS A 345 15.48 22.14 18.69
CA LYS A 345 14.59 23.29 18.45
C LYS A 345 15.12 24.55 19.14
N ARG A 346 15.68 24.41 20.35
CA ARG A 346 16.31 25.52 21.10
C ARG A 346 17.53 26.11 20.39
N TRP A 347 18.29 25.30 19.66
CA TRP A 347 19.45 25.74 18.87
C TRP A 347 19.11 26.37 17.51
N ARG A 348 17.89 26.16 16.99
CA ARG A 348 17.48 26.70 15.68
C ARG A 348 16.92 28.13 15.73
N ASN A 349 16.56 28.61 16.91
CA ASN A 349 15.93 29.93 17.10
C ASN A 349 16.85 30.94 17.81
N ALA A 350 18.15 30.65 17.95
CA ALA A 350 19.11 31.63 18.45
C ALA A 350 19.61 32.52 17.28
N PRO A 351 19.55 33.86 17.38
CA PRO A 351 20.09 34.74 16.35
C PRO A 351 21.61 34.62 16.27
N ALA A 352 22.14 34.66 15.04
CA ALA A 352 23.56 34.55 14.77
C ALA A 352 24.25 35.92 14.94
N GLY A 353 25.00 36.07 16.02
CA GLY A 353 25.96 37.16 16.24
C GLY A 353 27.05 36.63 17.17
N GLY A 354 28.30 36.66 16.72
CA GLY A 354 29.42 36.05 17.43
C GLY A 354 30.01 36.93 18.52
N GLU A 355 30.54 36.29 19.56
CA GLU A 355 31.85 36.58 20.15
C GLU A 355 32.30 35.41 21.04
N ALA A 356 33.60 35.11 21.02
CA ALA A 356 34.25 34.03 21.76
C ALA A 356 34.56 34.46 23.22
N PRO A 357 34.92 33.53 24.12
CA PRO A 357 34.55 33.59 25.54
C PRO A 357 35.45 34.51 26.37
N ARG A 358 34.85 35.27 27.29
CA ARG A 358 35.55 35.86 28.44
C ARG A 358 35.13 35.17 29.75
N LYS A 359 36.14 34.96 30.58
CA LYS A 359 36.15 34.26 31.87
C LYS A 359 35.32 34.96 32.96
N ILE A 360 34.61 34.14 33.74
CA ILE A 360 34.48 34.08 35.22
C ILE A 360 34.10 35.37 35.99
N LYS A 361 32.97 35.34 36.71
CA LYS A 361 32.93 35.39 38.20
C LYS A 361 31.54 35.09 38.78
N GLU A 362 31.61 34.49 39.96
CA GLU A 362 30.59 33.94 40.86
C GLU A 362 30.02 35.01 41.80
N VAL A 363 28.82 34.74 42.34
CA VAL A 363 28.18 35.33 43.55
C VAL A 363 27.73 36.80 43.41
N SER A 364 26.52 37.24 43.73
CA SER A 364 25.40 36.78 44.58
C SER A 364 24.06 37.25 43.99
#